data_AF-I6EQU8-F1
#
_entry.id   AF-I6EQU8-F1
#
_cell.length_a   1.000
_cell.length_b   1.000
_cell.length_c   1.000
_cell.angle_alpha   90.00
_cell.angle_beta   90.00
_cell.angle_gamma   90.00
#
_symmetry.space_group_name_H-M   'P 1'
#
loop_
_entity.id
_entity.type
_entity.pdbx_description
1 polymer ?
#
loop_
_entity_poly.entity_id
_entity_poly.type
_entity_poly.pdbx_seq_one_letter_code
_entity_poly.pdbx_strand_id
1 'polypeptide(L)'
;RQAYEEALRLAVNPVEEADDEEKDAAAEHEILRAFRTLLDSESDRFQPSAWQKFIQQLNTWNMEDVDQLRWPLCAIAIEARYLSLNCASLLAERLNWHSFNDSEGMDEEEREAFLEAIQAGDCFDFLSLLEYPIALQNQTVEYYFALERCCRYHPDYVTAFLAMEGPWLIPDDAKLHRKLLRWYSSV
;
A
#
# COMPACT_ATOMS: atom_id res chain seq x y z
N ARG A 1 27.77 4.92 53.63
CA ARG A 1 27.05 3.62 53.63
C ARG A 1 25.61 3.76 53.10
N GLN A 2 24.94 4.91 53.28
CA GLN A 2 23.61 5.18 52.71
C GLN A 2 23.54 5.12 51.18
N ALA A 3 24.50 5.69 50.45
CA ALA A 3 24.49 5.70 48.98
C ALA A 3 24.56 4.29 48.32
N TYR A 4 25.15 3.31 49.01
CA TYR A 4 25.23 1.93 48.50
C TYR A 4 23.93 1.16 48.76
N GLU A 5 23.26 1.43 49.88
CA GLU A 5 21.96 0.84 50.22
C GLU A 5 20.82 1.42 49.38
N GLU A 6 20.95 2.68 48.97
CA GLU A 6 20.01 3.37 48.08
C GLU A 6 20.11 2.86 46.63
N ALA A 7 21.33 2.59 46.14
CA ALA A 7 21.56 1.94 44.86
C ALA A 7 21.04 0.50 44.83
N LEU A 8 21.13 -0.24 45.94
CA LEU A 8 20.61 -1.60 46.04
C LEU A 8 19.07 -1.62 46.09
N ARG A 9 18.42 -0.60 46.68
CA ARG A 9 16.95 -0.46 46.65
C ARG A 9 16.42 -0.16 45.24
N LEU A 10 17.08 0.74 44.50
CA LEU A 10 16.75 1.05 43.10
C LEU A 10 16.95 -0.14 42.14
N ALA A 11 17.88 -1.05 42.46
CA ALA A 11 18.11 -2.26 41.68
C ALA A 11 17.14 -3.41 42.01
N VAL A 12 16.46 -3.38 43.17
CA VAL A 12 15.57 -4.46 43.64
C VAL A 12 14.09 -4.07 43.53
N ASN A 13 13.76 -2.79 43.59
CA ASN A 13 12.47 -2.25 43.17
C ASN A 13 12.72 -1.42 41.92
N PRO A 14 12.50 -1.97 40.70
CA PRO A 14 12.32 -1.09 39.57
C PRO A 14 11.14 -0.20 39.96
N VAL A 15 11.39 1.11 40.03
CA VAL A 15 10.31 2.08 40.09
C VAL A 15 9.36 1.70 38.96
N GLU A 16 8.11 1.40 39.28
CA GLU A 16 6.98 1.32 38.33
C GLU A 16 6.78 2.72 37.69
N GLU A 17 7.78 3.18 36.97
CA GLU A 17 7.79 4.36 36.10
C GLU A 17 7.98 3.86 34.67
N ALA A 18 7.21 2.84 34.30
CA ALA A 18 7.11 2.35 32.93
C ALA A 18 5.73 1.72 32.62
N ASP A 19 4.70 2.01 33.43
CA ASP A 19 3.36 1.43 33.27
C ASP A 19 2.29 2.47 32.88
N ASP A 20 2.75 3.58 32.30
CA ASP A 20 1.89 4.57 31.62
C ASP A 20 2.27 4.78 30.13
N GLU A 21 3.28 4.08 29.60
CA GLU A 21 3.52 4.00 28.13
C GLU A 21 2.75 2.84 27.47
N GLU A 22 2.15 1.94 28.25
CA GLU A 22 1.37 0.80 27.75
C GLU A 22 -0.13 0.93 28.06
N LYS A 23 -0.62 2.17 28.20
CA LYS A 23 -2.05 2.51 28.38
C LYS A 23 -2.74 3.08 27.14
N ASP A 24 -2.08 3.02 25.99
CA ASP A 24 -2.69 3.39 24.71
C ASP A 24 -2.30 2.42 23.58
N ALA A 25 -2.34 1.11 23.88
CA ALA A 25 -2.75 0.16 22.84
C ALA A 25 -4.24 0.40 22.54
N ALA A 26 -4.57 1.61 22.06
CA ALA A 26 -5.86 2.00 21.56
C ALA A 26 -6.29 0.88 20.61
N ALA A 27 -7.40 0.23 20.95
CA ALA A 27 -7.97 -0.81 20.11
C ALA A 27 -8.05 -0.26 18.69
N GLU A 28 -7.23 -0.81 17.79
CA GLU A 28 -7.12 -0.33 16.42
C GLU A 28 -8.52 -0.19 15.82
N HIS A 29 -8.77 0.94 15.17
CA HIS A 29 -10.09 1.24 14.63
C HIS A 29 -10.54 0.13 13.67
N GLU A 30 -11.77 -0.35 13.83
CA GLU A 30 -12.28 -1.54 13.11
C GLU A 30 -12.14 -1.42 11.59
N ILE A 31 -12.41 -0.22 11.04
CA ILE A 31 -12.24 0.07 9.61
C ILE A 31 -10.79 -0.07 9.14
N LEU A 32 -9.80 0.36 9.93
CA LEU A 32 -8.38 0.23 9.56
C LEU A 32 -7.97 -1.24 9.52
N ARG A 33 -8.48 -2.04 10.46
CA ARG A 33 -8.28 -3.49 10.48
C ARG A 33 -8.95 -4.20 9.30
N ALA A 34 -10.19 -3.80 8.98
CA ALA A 34 -10.91 -4.33 7.83
C ALA A 34 -10.19 -4.01 6.52
N PHE A 35 -9.61 -2.80 6.41
CA PHE A 35 -8.83 -2.42 5.24
C PHE A 35 -7.54 -3.24 5.10
N ARG A 36 -6.77 -3.45 6.18
CA ARG A 36 -5.61 -4.36 6.15
C ARG A 36 -6.00 -5.78 5.76
N THR A 37 -7.11 -6.28 6.28
CA THR A 37 -7.64 -7.61 5.92
C THR A 37 -7.98 -7.71 4.42
N LEU A 38 -8.55 -6.65 3.84
CA LEU A 38 -8.80 -6.56 2.39
C LEU A 38 -7.50 -6.63 1.59
N LEU A 39 -6.46 -5.91 2.03
CA LEU A 39 -5.15 -5.87 1.36
C LEU A 39 -4.36 -7.17 1.51
N ASP A 40 -4.52 -7.89 2.62
CA ASP A 40 -3.89 -9.19 2.87
C ASP A 40 -4.55 -10.34 2.08
N SER A 41 -5.80 -10.15 1.63
CA SER A 41 -6.51 -11.15 0.83
C SER A 41 -5.79 -11.42 -0.48
N GLU A 42 -5.64 -12.71 -0.82
CA GLU A 42 -4.96 -13.16 -2.04
C GLU A 42 -5.62 -12.65 -3.33
N SER A 43 -6.93 -12.41 -3.28
CA SER A 43 -7.74 -12.07 -4.43
C SER A 43 -8.45 -10.73 -4.28
N ASP A 44 -9.03 -10.44 -3.11
CA ASP A 44 -9.89 -9.27 -2.94
C ASP A 44 -9.14 -7.95 -3.12
N ARG A 45 -7.84 -7.91 -2.80
CA ARG A 45 -7.00 -6.71 -2.98
C ARG A 45 -6.94 -6.22 -4.44
N PHE A 46 -7.21 -7.10 -5.40
CA PHE A 46 -7.24 -6.78 -6.84
C PHE A 46 -8.66 -6.68 -7.40
N GLN A 47 -9.70 -6.93 -6.59
CA GLN A 47 -11.08 -6.94 -7.06
C GLN A 47 -11.80 -5.62 -6.77
N PRO A 48 -12.23 -4.86 -7.79
CA PRO A 48 -13.00 -3.63 -7.59
C PRO A 48 -14.26 -3.84 -6.76
N SER A 49 -14.90 -5.02 -6.89
CA SER A 49 -16.11 -5.37 -6.14
C SER A 49 -15.86 -5.49 -4.63
N ALA A 50 -14.69 -5.99 -4.21
CA ALA A 50 -14.33 -6.08 -2.81
C ALA A 50 -14.04 -4.70 -2.20
N TRP A 51 -13.34 -3.85 -2.94
CA TRP A 51 -13.12 -2.45 -2.58
C TRP A 51 -14.43 -1.65 -2.46
N GLN A 52 -15.37 -1.87 -3.38
CA GLN A 52 -16.71 -1.28 -3.31
C GLN A 52 -17.48 -1.75 -2.06
N LYS A 53 -17.37 -3.04 -1.68
CA LYS A 53 -17.97 -3.53 -0.42
C LYS A 53 -17.34 -2.86 0.81
N PHE A 54 -16.03 -2.71 0.83
CA PHE A 54 -15.34 -1.97 1.89
C PHE A 54 -15.79 -0.51 1.96
N ILE A 55 -15.91 0.18 0.82
CA ILE A 55 -16.44 1.55 0.74
C ILE A 55 -17.89 1.62 1.24
N GLN A 56 -18.72 0.62 0.94
CA GLN A 56 -20.09 0.53 1.46
C GLN A 56 -20.11 0.38 2.97
N GLN A 57 -19.21 -0.42 3.55
CA GLN A 57 -19.03 -0.51 5.01
C GLN A 57 -18.57 0.83 5.60
N LEU A 58 -17.62 1.51 4.96
CA LEU A 58 -17.17 2.84 5.39
C LEU A 58 -18.34 3.84 5.43
N ASN A 59 -19.26 3.76 4.46
CA ASN A 59 -20.44 4.63 4.38
C ASN A 59 -21.49 4.41 5.47
N THR A 60 -21.37 3.36 6.30
CA THR A 60 -22.27 3.18 7.44
C THR A 60 -21.85 4.01 8.65
N TRP A 61 -20.64 4.57 8.64
CA TRP A 61 -20.11 5.44 9.69
C TRP A 61 -20.51 6.90 9.47
N ASN A 62 -20.47 7.69 10.53
CA ASN A 62 -20.77 9.12 10.43
C ASN A 62 -19.63 9.86 9.69
N MET A 63 -19.90 11.07 9.20
CA MET A 63 -18.92 11.81 8.39
C MET A 63 -17.66 12.19 9.18
N GLU A 64 -17.80 12.52 10.47
CA GLU A 64 -16.67 12.95 11.31
C GLU A 64 -15.68 11.81 11.55
N ASP A 65 -16.18 10.60 11.83
CA ASP A 65 -15.35 9.39 11.97
C ASP A 65 -14.64 9.07 10.64
N VAL A 66 -15.35 9.17 9.51
CA VAL A 66 -14.77 8.91 8.19
C VAL A 66 -13.68 9.94 7.84
N ASP A 67 -13.88 11.22 8.18
CA ASP A 67 -12.90 12.26 7.96
C ASP A 67 -11.61 12.02 8.78
N GLN A 68 -11.73 11.52 10.01
CA GLN A 68 -10.57 11.13 10.82
C GLN A 68 -9.82 9.92 10.24
N LEU A 69 -10.53 9.01 9.55
CA LEU A 69 -9.93 7.82 8.92
C LEU A 69 -9.29 8.10 7.55
N ARG A 70 -9.53 9.26 6.96
CA ARG A 70 -9.11 9.60 5.60
C ARG A 70 -7.62 9.36 5.36
N TRP A 71 -6.78 9.98 6.19
CA TRP A 71 -5.32 9.91 6.04
C TRP A 71 -4.72 8.60 6.58
N PRO A 72 -5.19 8.03 7.70
CA PRO A 72 -4.78 6.69 8.10
C PRO A 72 -5.03 5.61 7.03
N LEU A 73 -6.17 5.66 6.32
CA LEU A 73 -6.45 4.74 5.21
C LEU A 73 -5.51 4.98 4.01
N CYS A 74 -5.17 6.23 3.73
CA CYS A 74 -4.20 6.59 2.69
C CYS A 74 -2.79 6.04 3.05
N ALA A 75 -2.35 6.19 4.30
CA ALA A 75 -1.06 5.69 4.76
C ALA A 75 -0.96 4.16 4.62
N ILE A 76 -2.00 3.42 5.04
CA ILE A 76 -2.05 1.97 4.87
C ILE A 76 -1.95 1.57 3.38
N ALA A 77 -2.58 2.34 2.48
CA ALA A 77 -2.53 2.08 1.05
C ALA A 77 -1.12 2.35 0.47
N ILE A 78 -0.44 3.41 0.92
CA ILE A 78 0.94 3.73 0.53
C ILE A 78 1.90 2.61 0.95
N GLU A 79 1.74 2.09 2.17
CA GLU A 79 2.56 0.99 2.70
C GLU A 79 2.27 -0.37 2.03
N ALA A 80 1.18 -0.48 1.28
CA ALA A 80 0.77 -1.72 0.64
C ALA A 80 1.68 -2.10 -0.53
N ARG A 81 2.41 -3.21 -0.39
CA ARG A 81 3.37 -3.66 -1.42
C ARG A 81 2.72 -4.08 -2.75
N TYR A 82 1.57 -4.76 -2.69
CA TYR A 82 0.88 -5.31 -3.87
C TYR A 82 -0.54 -4.74 -3.96
N LEU A 83 -0.64 -3.51 -4.45
CA LEU A 83 -1.88 -2.76 -4.52
C LEU A 83 -2.34 -2.58 -5.97
N SER A 84 -3.63 -2.82 -6.25
CA SER A 84 -4.24 -2.31 -7.48
C SER A 84 -4.50 -0.81 -7.32
N LEU A 85 -3.80 0.00 -8.10
CA LEU A 85 -3.95 1.44 -8.20
C LEU A 85 -5.34 1.83 -8.71
N ASN A 86 -5.92 1.02 -9.60
CA ASN A 86 -7.29 1.21 -10.07
C ASN A 86 -8.31 0.93 -8.94
N CYS A 87 -8.05 0.00 -8.04
CA CYS A 87 -8.91 -0.20 -6.87
C CYS A 87 -8.71 0.89 -5.83
N ALA A 88 -7.46 1.30 -5.60
CA ALA A 88 -7.12 2.41 -4.72
C ALA A 88 -7.78 3.73 -5.17
N SER A 89 -7.93 3.95 -6.48
CA SER A 89 -8.60 5.14 -7.02
C SER A 89 -10.06 5.25 -6.54
N LEU A 90 -10.77 4.12 -6.37
CA LEU A 90 -12.14 4.12 -5.86
C LEU A 90 -12.21 4.68 -4.43
N LEU A 91 -11.25 4.28 -3.59
CA LEU A 91 -11.17 4.77 -2.21
C LEU A 91 -10.68 6.22 -2.17
N ALA A 92 -9.71 6.57 -3.02
CA ALA A 92 -9.19 7.93 -3.16
C ALA A 92 -10.27 8.93 -3.57
N GLU A 93 -11.14 8.55 -4.52
CA GLU A 93 -12.30 9.34 -4.93
C GLU A 93 -13.29 9.50 -3.77
N ARG A 94 -13.62 8.40 -3.08
CA ARG A 94 -14.57 8.43 -1.96
C ARG A 94 -14.10 9.29 -0.79
N LEU A 95 -12.82 9.21 -0.44
CA LEU A 95 -12.22 9.94 0.67
C LEU A 95 -11.67 11.31 0.23
N ASN A 96 -11.81 11.66 -1.05
CA ASN A 96 -11.32 12.90 -1.62
C ASN A 96 -9.83 13.16 -1.32
N TRP A 97 -8.97 12.14 -1.46
CA TRP A 97 -7.53 12.24 -1.12
C TRP A 97 -6.81 13.37 -1.85
N HIS A 98 -7.30 13.80 -3.00
CA HIS A 98 -6.76 14.90 -3.81
C HIS A 98 -6.95 16.30 -3.19
N SER A 99 -7.71 16.45 -2.10
CA SER A 99 -7.93 17.75 -1.47
C SER A 99 -6.76 18.16 -0.57
N PHE A 100 -6.26 19.39 -0.77
CA PHE A 100 -5.10 20.02 -0.10
C PHE A 100 -5.26 20.36 1.40
N ASN A 101 -6.19 19.77 2.13
CA ASN A 101 -6.32 20.05 3.57
C ASN A 101 -5.38 19.16 4.37
N ASP A 102 -4.64 19.78 5.30
CA ASP A 102 -3.70 19.20 6.27
C ASP A 102 -3.72 17.67 6.31
N SER A 103 -2.79 17.07 5.56
CA SER A 103 -2.38 15.68 5.79
C SER A 103 -1.40 15.65 6.96
N GLU A 104 -1.81 16.21 8.11
CA GLU A 104 -0.99 16.29 9.32
C GLU A 104 -0.42 14.89 9.62
N GLY A 105 0.91 14.78 9.59
CA GLY A 105 1.64 13.54 9.85
C GLY A 105 1.94 12.64 8.65
N MET A 106 1.54 13.00 7.43
CA MET A 106 1.92 12.28 6.20
C MET A 106 2.99 13.05 5.41
N ASP A 107 3.99 12.32 4.90
CA ASP A 107 5.00 12.89 4.00
C ASP A 107 4.35 13.35 2.69
N GLU A 108 4.51 14.64 2.37
CA GLU A 108 3.85 15.27 1.24
C GLU A 108 4.37 14.73 -0.11
N GLU A 109 5.67 14.47 -0.21
CA GLU A 109 6.30 13.94 -1.43
C GLU A 109 5.82 12.52 -1.71
N GLU A 110 5.82 11.65 -0.70
CA GLU A 110 5.32 10.28 -0.80
C GLU A 110 3.83 10.23 -1.17
N ARG A 111 3.01 11.10 -0.54
CA ARG A 111 1.59 11.24 -0.87
C ARG A 111 1.38 11.67 -2.31
N GLU A 112 2.09 12.69 -2.77
CA GLU A 112 1.97 13.18 -4.15
C GLU A 112 2.38 12.12 -5.17
N ALA A 113 3.52 11.45 -4.93
CA ALA A 113 3.98 10.35 -5.78
C ALA A 113 2.94 9.22 -5.85
N PHE A 114 2.29 8.90 -4.73
CA PHE A 114 1.24 7.90 -4.67
C PHE A 114 -0.03 8.32 -5.44
N LEU A 115 -0.47 9.57 -5.30
CA LEU A 115 -1.63 10.08 -6.05
C LEU A 115 -1.36 10.15 -7.56
N GLU A 116 -0.15 10.51 -7.97
CA GLU A 116 0.28 10.42 -9.37
C GLU A 116 0.26 8.97 -9.88
N ALA A 117 0.71 8.01 -9.05
CA ALA A 117 0.63 6.59 -9.40
C ALA A 117 -0.83 6.13 -9.57
N ILE A 118 -1.73 6.50 -8.65
CA ILE A 118 -3.16 6.22 -8.77
C ILE A 118 -3.73 6.76 -10.09
N GLN A 119 -3.39 8.00 -10.48
CA GLN A 119 -3.84 8.59 -11.74
C GLN A 119 -3.28 7.86 -12.98
N ALA A 120 -2.05 7.34 -12.90
CA ALA A 120 -1.48 6.51 -13.97
C ALA A 120 -2.19 5.15 -14.10
N GLY A 121 -2.72 4.64 -12.99
CA GLY A 121 -3.43 3.37 -12.89
C GLY A 121 -2.51 2.15 -12.99
N ASP A 122 -3.12 0.96 -12.98
CA ASP A 122 -2.36 -0.29 -13.03
C ASP A 122 -1.59 -0.46 -14.35
N CYS A 123 -0.42 -1.10 -14.24
CA CYS A 123 0.43 -1.39 -15.39
C CYS A 123 -0.25 -2.36 -16.38
N PHE A 124 -1.13 -3.25 -15.88
CA PHE A 124 -2.00 -4.20 -16.59
C PHE A 124 -3.19 -4.61 -15.70
N ASP A 125 -4.16 -5.36 -16.22
CA ASP A 125 -5.29 -5.89 -15.44
C ASP A 125 -4.87 -7.02 -14.48
N PHE A 126 -4.83 -6.74 -13.17
CA PHE A 126 -4.46 -7.72 -12.15
C PHE A 126 -5.47 -8.85 -11.97
N LEU A 127 -6.70 -8.71 -12.48
CA LEU A 127 -7.68 -9.79 -12.46
C LEU A 127 -7.22 -11.00 -13.30
N SER A 128 -6.37 -10.76 -14.30
CA SER A 128 -5.74 -11.82 -15.10
C SER A 128 -4.82 -12.74 -14.28
N LEU A 129 -4.45 -12.35 -13.05
CA LEU A 129 -3.56 -13.11 -12.18
C LEU A 129 -4.28 -14.03 -11.18
N LEU A 130 -5.61 -13.90 -11.02
CA LEU A 130 -6.34 -14.51 -9.91
C LEU A 130 -6.31 -16.05 -9.91
N GLU A 131 -6.11 -16.67 -11.06
CA GLU A 131 -6.02 -18.13 -11.19
C GLU A 131 -4.65 -18.69 -10.76
N TYR A 132 -3.66 -17.83 -10.55
CA TYR A 132 -2.29 -18.24 -10.25
C TYR A 132 -1.98 -18.18 -8.74
N PRO A 133 -1.02 -18.98 -8.25
CA PRO A 133 -0.57 -18.91 -6.86
C PRO A 133 -0.05 -17.52 -6.48
N ILE A 134 -0.28 -17.12 -5.22
CA ILE A 134 0.09 -15.80 -4.67
C ILE A 134 1.54 -15.38 -4.98
N ALA A 135 2.49 -16.32 -4.89
CA ALA A 135 3.90 -16.05 -5.17
C ALA A 135 4.12 -15.59 -6.62
N LEU A 136 3.42 -16.22 -7.58
CA LEU A 136 3.52 -15.86 -8.99
C LEU A 136 2.81 -14.54 -9.28
N GLN A 137 1.67 -14.27 -8.63
CA GLN A 137 0.99 -12.99 -8.75
C GLN A 137 1.91 -11.84 -8.31
N ASN A 138 2.49 -11.97 -7.11
CA ASN A 138 3.34 -10.96 -6.51
C ASN A 138 4.61 -10.70 -7.34
N GLN A 139 5.27 -11.76 -7.81
CA GLN A 139 6.44 -11.64 -8.69
C GLN A 139 6.07 -10.93 -10.01
N THR A 140 4.92 -11.26 -10.58
CA THR A 140 4.47 -10.66 -11.85
C THR A 140 4.17 -9.18 -11.69
N VAL A 141 3.46 -8.81 -10.63
CA VAL A 141 3.17 -7.40 -10.28
C VAL A 141 4.47 -6.63 -10.06
N GLU A 142 5.40 -7.16 -9.24
CA GLU A 142 6.70 -6.52 -8.95
C GLU A 142 7.53 -6.30 -10.23
N TYR A 143 7.59 -7.31 -11.11
CA TYR A 143 8.32 -7.22 -12.37
C TYR A 143 7.78 -6.11 -13.28
N TYR A 144 6.47 -6.09 -13.56
CA TYR A 144 5.91 -5.13 -14.51
C TYR A 144 5.83 -3.71 -13.94
N PHE A 145 5.66 -3.53 -12.63
CA PHE A 145 5.82 -2.22 -12.00
C PHE A 145 7.25 -1.71 -12.12
N ALA A 146 8.24 -2.55 -11.81
CA ALA A 146 9.65 -2.19 -11.94
C ALA A 146 10.02 -1.87 -13.40
N LEU A 147 9.50 -2.64 -14.36
CA LEU A 147 9.69 -2.38 -15.79
C LEU A 147 9.06 -1.06 -16.22
N GLU A 148 7.81 -0.78 -15.84
CA GLU A 148 7.16 0.48 -16.17
C GLU A 148 7.91 1.68 -15.57
N ARG A 149 8.40 1.56 -14.34
CA ARG A 149 9.22 2.58 -13.68
C ARG A 149 10.56 2.76 -14.38
N CYS A 150 11.22 1.67 -14.77
CA CYS A 150 12.47 1.70 -15.53
C CYS A 150 12.27 2.41 -16.88
N CYS A 151 11.24 2.05 -17.63
CA CYS A 151 10.90 2.70 -18.90
C CYS A 151 10.59 4.19 -18.77
N ARG A 152 10.00 4.62 -17.64
CA ARG A 152 9.60 6.02 -17.42
C ARG A 152 10.75 6.90 -16.94
N TYR A 153 11.55 6.42 -15.99
CA TYR A 153 12.53 7.26 -15.28
C TYR A 153 13.99 6.90 -15.56
N HIS A 154 14.25 5.70 -16.09
CA HIS A 154 15.60 5.17 -16.30
C HIS A 154 15.73 4.48 -17.67
N PRO A 155 15.42 5.18 -18.79
CA PRO A 155 15.35 4.58 -20.12
C PRO A 155 16.66 3.89 -20.56
N ASP A 156 17.81 4.40 -20.11
CA ASP A 156 19.13 3.83 -20.42
C ASP A 156 19.33 2.41 -19.88
N TYR A 157 18.55 2.01 -18.86
CA TYR A 157 18.64 0.69 -18.23
C TYR A 157 17.61 -0.31 -18.76
N VAL A 158 16.69 0.11 -19.63
CA VAL A 158 15.58 -0.74 -20.12
C VAL A 158 16.12 -1.99 -20.81
N THR A 159 17.12 -1.85 -21.68
CA THR A 159 17.73 -3.00 -22.38
C THR A 159 18.31 -4.02 -21.41
N ALA A 160 19.01 -3.57 -20.37
CA ALA A 160 19.56 -4.45 -19.35
C ALA A 160 18.45 -5.11 -18.51
N PHE A 161 17.38 -4.37 -18.20
CA PHE A 161 16.23 -4.89 -17.47
C PHE A 161 15.48 -5.96 -18.25
N LEU A 162 15.21 -5.72 -19.54
CA LEU A 162 14.54 -6.68 -20.43
C LEU A 162 15.38 -7.94 -20.70
N ALA A 163 16.72 -7.83 -20.58
CA ALA A 163 17.63 -8.96 -20.73
C ALA A 163 17.68 -9.89 -19.48
N MET A 164 17.01 -9.53 -18.38
CA MET A 164 16.98 -10.38 -17.18
C MET A 164 16.21 -11.69 -17.45
N GLU A 165 16.90 -12.81 -17.30
CA GLU A 165 16.29 -14.13 -17.38
C GLU A 165 15.42 -14.41 -16.16
N GLY A 166 14.23 -14.97 -16.39
CA GLY A 166 13.33 -15.37 -15.31
C GLY A 166 12.04 -16.00 -15.83
N PRO A 167 11.29 -16.71 -14.97
CA PRO A 167 9.99 -17.29 -15.31
C PRO A 167 8.91 -16.19 -15.29
N TRP A 168 8.94 -15.30 -16.28
CA TRP A 168 8.00 -14.18 -16.36
C TRP A 168 6.67 -14.65 -16.93
N LEU A 169 5.60 -14.54 -16.14
CA LEU A 169 4.24 -14.65 -16.66
C LEU A 169 3.94 -13.44 -17.55
N ILE A 170 3.25 -13.68 -18.67
CA ILE A 170 2.70 -12.61 -19.50
C ILE A 170 1.19 -12.57 -19.24
N PRO A 171 0.70 -11.58 -18.46
CA PRO A 171 -0.72 -11.36 -18.23
C PRO A 171 -1.49 -11.22 -19.55
N ASP A 172 -2.68 -11.79 -19.64
CA ASP A 172 -3.56 -11.62 -20.81
C ASP A 172 -4.20 -10.22 -20.81
N ASP A 173 -3.38 -9.21 -21.12
CA ASP A 173 -3.77 -7.82 -21.14
C ASP A 173 -3.28 -7.14 -22.44
N ALA A 174 -4.23 -6.71 -23.27
CA ALA A 174 -3.92 -6.12 -24.57
C ALA A 174 -3.16 -4.79 -24.47
N LYS A 175 -3.33 -4.02 -23.40
CA LYS A 175 -2.60 -2.75 -23.16
C LYS A 175 -1.15 -3.06 -22.81
N LEU A 176 -0.91 -4.06 -21.97
CA LEU A 176 0.41 -4.55 -21.62
C LEU A 176 1.14 -5.13 -22.83
N HIS A 177 0.48 -6.00 -23.61
CA HIS A 177 1.09 -6.55 -24.83
C HIS A 177 1.57 -5.46 -25.78
N ARG A 178 0.79 -4.38 -25.96
CA ARG A 178 1.21 -3.22 -26.76
C ARG A 178 2.38 -2.45 -26.15
N LYS A 179 2.41 -2.28 -24.82
CA LYS A 179 3.55 -1.67 -24.11
C LYS A 179 4.82 -2.49 -24.32
N LEU A 180 4.74 -3.81 -24.11
CA LEU A 180 5.87 -4.73 -24.31
C LEU A 180 6.41 -4.66 -25.72
N LEU A 181 5.54 -4.76 -26.75
CA LEU A 181 5.97 -4.63 -28.14
C LEU A 181 6.72 -3.31 -28.39
N ARG A 182 6.23 -2.20 -27.83
CA ARG A 182 6.92 -0.90 -27.96
C ARG A 182 8.29 -0.94 -27.29
N TRP A 183 8.37 -1.38 -26.04
CA TRP A 183 9.62 -1.43 -25.28
C TRP A 183 10.67 -2.34 -25.93
N TYR A 184 10.28 -3.53 -26.40
CA TYR A 184 11.19 -4.45 -27.10
C TYR A 184 11.56 -3.96 -28.51
N SER A 185 10.74 -3.11 -29.15
CA SER A 185 11.05 -2.53 -30.47
C SER A 185 11.91 -1.26 -30.41
N SER A 186 11.98 -0.61 -29.24
CA SER A 186 12.78 0.60 -29.00
C SER A 186 14.21 0.29 -28.53
N VAL A 187 14.51 -0.98 -28.29
CA VAL A 187 15.82 -1.53 -27.96
C VAL A 187 16.50 -2.02 -29.24
#